data_AF-A0A1Y1L0J5-F1
#
_entry.id   AF-A0A1Y1L0J5-F1
#
_cell.length_a   1.000
_cell.length_b   1.000
_cell.length_c   1.000
_cell.angle_alpha   90.00
_cell.angle_beta   90.00
_cell.angle_gamma   90.00
#
_symmetry.space_group_name_H-M   'P 1'
#
loop_
_entity.id
_entity.type
_entity.pdbx_description
1 polymer ?
#
loop_
_entity_poly.entity_id
_entity_poly.type
_entity_poly.pdbx_seq_one_letter_code
_entity_poly.pdbx_strand_id
1 'polypeptide(L)'
;FSISNLICENARSIKLKMSQFNHSEKVPQIYKLAAKCLQQFKEKGGSLKELVFNQRSFNNIKGIYALVTKTVQNYSQINDMFDKVGLLTKETRFNPWLARILATQLLWSDNGLCGNCTPIKIILSYRSELEKYANSNLKGSSRVMKPRYVRVNTFALTVDEAINGFINEGWEFVEHCGDDYNSFIKRISSLQNGQFMLDLHIKELLVFSHKTELYNHETYKSKSIFLQDKVA
;
A
#
# COMPACT_ATOMS: atom_id res chain seq x y z
N PHE A 1 -30.93 6.82 -62.71
CA PHE A 1 -30.09 6.61 -61.53
C PHE A 1 -30.57 5.34 -60.82
N SER A 2 -29.79 4.26 -60.87
CA SER A 2 -30.24 2.92 -60.45
C SER A 2 -30.27 2.77 -58.92
N ILE A 3 -31.32 2.15 -58.39
CA ILE A 3 -31.54 1.85 -56.96
C ILE A 3 -30.35 1.06 -56.38
N SER A 4 -29.67 0.25 -57.20
CA SER A 4 -28.46 -0.49 -56.82
C SER A 4 -27.29 0.41 -56.40
N ASN A 5 -27.12 1.58 -57.02
CA ASN A 5 -26.04 2.51 -56.65
C ASN A 5 -26.33 3.19 -55.30
N LEU A 6 -27.60 3.50 -55.02
CA LEU A 6 -28.02 4.13 -53.76
C LEU A 6 -27.84 3.18 -52.56
N ILE A 7 -28.11 1.88 -52.75
CA ILE A 7 -27.89 0.86 -51.71
C ILE A 7 -26.40 0.67 -51.44
N CYS A 8 -25.56 0.65 -52.47
CA CYS A 8 -24.11 0.52 -52.34
C CYS A 8 -23.47 1.74 -51.64
N GLU A 9 -23.90 2.96 -51.97
CA GLU A 9 -23.43 4.19 -51.30
C GLU A 9 -23.86 4.24 -49.83
N ASN A 10 -25.10 3.84 -49.52
CA ASN A 10 -25.58 3.80 -48.15
C ASN A 10 -24.86 2.73 -47.32
N ALA A 11 -24.61 1.54 -47.88
CA ALA A 11 -23.80 0.51 -47.24
C ALA A 11 -22.34 0.97 -47.00
N ARG A 12 -21.75 1.72 -47.95
CA ARG A 12 -20.40 2.29 -47.82
C ARG A 12 -20.34 3.39 -46.76
N SER A 13 -21.36 4.26 -46.69
CA SER A 13 -21.52 5.30 -45.67
C SER A 13 -21.73 4.72 -44.26
N ILE A 14 -22.52 3.64 -44.15
CA ILE A 14 -22.70 2.89 -42.89
C ILE A 14 -21.38 2.21 -42.48
N LYS A 15 -20.65 1.59 -43.42
CA LYS A 15 -19.35 0.96 -43.15
C LYS A 15 -18.27 1.98 -42.75
N LEU A 16 -18.29 3.17 -43.36
CA LEU A 16 -17.45 4.32 -42.97
C LEU A 16 -17.81 4.87 -41.57
N LYS A 17 -19.10 4.94 -41.23
CA LYS A 17 -19.55 5.28 -39.86
C LYS A 17 -19.18 4.20 -38.83
N MET A 18 -19.22 2.92 -39.20
CA MET A 18 -18.83 1.81 -38.32
C MET A 18 -17.30 1.72 -38.12
N SER A 19 -16.48 2.21 -39.06
CA SER A 19 -15.02 2.32 -38.87
C SER A 19 -14.57 3.48 -37.96
N GLN A 20 -15.49 4.36 -37.54
CA GLN A 20 -15.21 5.47 -36.62
C GLN A 20 -15.42 5.13 -35.14
N PHE A 21 -15.78 3.88 -34.79
CA PHE A 21 -15.71 3.44 -33.40
C PHE A 21 -14.23 3.30 -33.01
N ASN A 22 -13.63 4.40 -32.55
CA ASN A 22 -12.33 4.40 -31.88
C ASN A 22 -12.34 3.29 -30.83
N HIS A 23 -11.61 2.20 -31.10
CA HIS A 23 -11.52 1.10 -30.15
C HIS A 23 -10.88 1.67 -28.89
N SER A 24 -11.63 1.69 -27.78
CA SER A 24 -11.13 2.23 -26.53
C SER A 24 -9.80 1.55 -26.20
N GLU A 25 -8.78 2.35 -25.92
CA GLU A 25 -7.45 1.84 -25.56
C GLU A 25 -7.58 0.82 -24.43
N LYS A 26 -6.87 -0.29 -24.56
CA LYS A 26 -6.93 -1.36 -23.56
C LYS A 26 -6.30 -0.87 -22.27
N VAL A 27 -6.99 -1.11 -21.14
CA VAL A 27 -6.41 -0.87 -19.82
C VAL A 27 -5.12 -1.69 -19.66
N PRO A 28 -4.02 -1.09 -19.16
CA PRO A 28 -2.77 -1.78 -18.90
C PRO A 28 -2.96 -3.04 -18.05
N GLN A 29 -2.26 -4.12 -18.41
CA GLN A 29 -2.44 -5.45 -17.80
C GLN A 29 -2.12 -5.44 -16.29
N ILE A 30 -1.15 -4.62 -15.86
CA ILE A 30 -0.78 -4.46 -14.46
C ILE A 30 -1.99 -4.08 -13.58
N TYR A 31 -2.83 -3.13 -14.02
CA TYR A 31 -3.98 -2.68 -13.25
C TYR A 31 -5.11 -3.72 -13.23
N LYS A 32 -5.30 -4.45 -14.34
CA LYS A 32 -6.28 -5.55 -14.39
C LYS A 32 -5.92 -6.67 -13.43
N LEU A 33 -4.65 -7.08 -13.41
CA LEU A 33 -4.16 -8.13 -12.52
C LEU A 33 -4.20 -7.67 -11.06
N ALA A 34 -3.79 -6.43 -10.77
CA ALA A 34 -3.86 -5.86 -9.44
C ALA A 34 -5.33 -5.81 -8.93
N ALA A 35 -6.28 -5.38 -9.76
CA ALA A 35 -7.69 -5.35 -9.41
C ALA A 35 -8.24 -6.75 -9.10
N LYS A 36 -7.88 -7.75 -9.91
CA LYS A 36 -8.23 -9.15 -9.68
C LYS A 36 -7.65 -9.68 -8.36
N CYS A 37 -6.39 -9.39 -8.06
CA CYS A 37 -5.76 -9.81 -6.81
C CYS A 37 -6.41 -9.13 -5.59
N LEU A 38 -6.70 -7.82 -5.69
CA LEU A 38 -7.39 -7.07 -4.65
C LEU A 38 -8.77 -7.65 -4.36
N GLN A 39 -9.54 -7.95 -5.41
CA GLN A 39 -10.86 -8.57 -5.29
C GLN A 39 -10.77 -9.91 -4.58
N GLN A 40 -9.88 -10.81 -5.04
CA GLN A 40 -9.71 -12.13 -4.42
C GLN A 40 -9.31 -12.02 -2.95
N PHE A 41 -8.37 -11.14 -2.64
CA PHE A 41 -7.92 -10.91 -1.26
C PHE A 41 -9.07 -10.41 -0.36
N LYS A 42 -9.92 -9.50 -0.85
CA LYS A 42 -11.01 -8.92 -0.07
C LYS A 42 -12.24 -9.80 0.04
N GLU A 43 -12.59 -10.55 -1.00
CA GLU A 43 -13.79 -11.40 -1.03
C GLU A 43 -13.53 -12.82 -0.50
N LYS A 44 -12.36 -13.40 -0.81
CA LYS A 44 -12.04 -14.81 -0.53
C LYS A 44 -10.96 -14.99 0.54
N GLY A 45 -10.30 -13.91 0.96
CA GLY A 45 -9.17 -13.96 1.89
C GLY A 45 -7.91 -14.59 1.27
N GLY A 46 -7.00 -15.03 2.13
CA GLY A 46 -5.73 -15.66 1.73
C GLY A 46 -4.51 -14.72 1.77
N SER A 47 -3.34 -15.28 1.50
CA SER A 47 -2.08 -14.55 1.50
C SER A 47 -1.97 -13.66 0.26
N LEU A 48 -1.89 -12.35 0.46
CA LEU A 48 -1.73 -11.38 -0.64
C LEU A 48 -0.47 -11.67 -1.48
N LYS A 49 0.59 -12.13 -0.82
CA LYS A 49 1.84 -12.53 -1.49
C LYS A 49 1.59 -13.71 -2.41
N GLU A 50 0.92 -14.76 -1.95
CA GLU A 50 0.62 -15.93 -2.79
C GLU A 50 -0.27 -15.55 -3.98
N LEU A 51 -1.33 -14.77 -3.75
CA LEU A 51 -2.26 -14.34 -4.80
C LEU A 51 -1.56 -13.58 -5.94
N VAL A 52 -0.62 -12.70 -5.60
CA VAL A 52 0.14 -11.90 -6.58
C VAL A 52 1.23 -12.73 -7.26
N PHE A 53 2.02 -13.50 -6.51
CA PHE A 53 3.13 -14.27 -7.07
C PHE A 53 2.66 -15.49 -7.89
N ASN A 54 1.42 -15.94 -7.71
CA ASN A 54 0.79 -16.92 -8.60
C ASN A 54 0.54 -16.38 -10.02
N GLN A 55 0.66 -15.07 -10.26
CA GLN A 55 0.59 -14.47 -11.60
C GLN A 55 1.94 -14.63 -12.35
N ARG A 56 2.38 -15.88 -12.58
CA ARG A 56 3.71 -16.23 -13.11
C ARG A 56 4.02 -15.64 -14.49
N SER A 57 3.00 -15.24 -15.25
CA SER A 57 3.13 -14.77 -16.64
C SER A 57 3.38 -13.27 -16.79
N PHE A 58 3.57 -12.52 -15.70
CA PHE A 58 3.77 -11.07 -15.77
C PHE A 58 5.16 -10.66 -15.28
N ASN A 59 5.91 -9.90 -16.10
CA ASN A 59 7.30 -9.56 -15.79
C ASN A 59 7.46 -8.63 -14.56
N ASN A 60 6.44 -7.84 -14.21
CA ASN A 60 6.51 -6.89 -13.09
C ASN A 60 5.60 -7.28 -11.92
N ILE A 61 5.83 -8.48 -11.37
CA ILE A 61 5.11 -9.00 -10.18
C ILE A 61 5.33 -8.09 -8.97
N LYS A 62 6.55 -7.57 -8.79
CA LYS A 62 6.89 -6.66 -7.68
C LYS A 62 6.04 -5.39 -7.70
N GLY A 63 5.84 -4.80 -8.88
CA GLY A 63 4.98 -3.63 -9.08
C GLY A 63 3.52 -3.92 -8.74
N ILE A 64 2.99 -5.08 -9.15
CA ILE A 64 1.63 -5.51 -8.76
C ILE A 64 1.55 -5.64 -7.23
N TYR A 65 2.50 -6.32 -6.61
CA TYR A 65 2.50 -6.54 -5.17
C TYR A 65 2.53 -5.24 -4.39
N ALA A 66 3.42 -4.31 -4.77
CA ALA A 66 3.52 -2.99 -4.16
C ALA A 66 2.20 -2.21 -4.30
N LEU A 67 1.61 -2.18 -5.50
CA LEU A 67 0.39 -1.45 -5.78
C LEU A 67 -0.81 -2.00 -5.00
N VAL A 68 -0.99 -3.33 -4.98
CA VAL A 68 -2.10 -3.95 -4.24
C VAL A 68 -1.90 -3.77 -2.73
N THR A 69 -0.68 -3.95 -2.22
CA THR A 69 -0.38 -3.73 -0.79
C THR A 69 -0.71 -2.29 -0.38
N LYS A 70 -0.28 -1.31 -1.18
CA LYS A 70 -0.58 0.11 -0.94
C LYS A 70 -2.09 0.37 -0.97
N THR A 71 -2.81 -0.25 -1.90
CA THR A 71 -4.28 -0.13 -2.00
C THR A 71 -4.97 -0.71 -0.76
N VAL A 72 -4.52 -1.87 -0.27
CA VAL A 72 -5.05 -2.51 0.94
C VAL A 72 -4.79 -1.65 2.18
N GLN A 73 -3.58 -1.09 2.32
CA GLN A 73 -3.21 -0.21 3.44
C GLN A 73 -4.08 1.04 3.52
N ASN A 74 -4.46 1.60 2.37
CA ASN A 74 -5.27 2.83 2.30
C ASN A 74 -6.75 2.56 1.99
N TYR A 75 -7.20 1.30 2.09
CA TYR A 75 -8.52 0.88 1.60
C TYR A 75 -9.68 1.66 2.21
N SER A 76 -9.64 1.90 3.53
CA SER A 76 -10.68 2.70 4.23
C SER A 76 -10.72 4.12 3.68
N GLN A 77 -9.55 4.78 3.63
CA GLN A 77 -9.44 6.15 3.12
C GLN A 77 -9.92 6.27 1.67
N ILE A 78 -9.66 5.26 0.83
CA ILE A 78 -10.13 5.24 -0.56
C ILE A 78 -11.66 5.14 -0.61
N ASN A 79 -12.27 4.28 0.20
CA ASN A 79 -13.73 4.14 0.23
C ASN A 79 -14.40 5.44 0.70
N ASP A 80 -13.93 6.00 1.82
CA ASP A 80 -14.50 7.25 2.36
C ASP A 80 -14.43 8.38 1.33
N MET A 81 -13.33 8.45 0.60
CA MET A 81 -13.15 9.41 -0.48
C MET A 81 -14.12 9.13 -1.64
N PHE A 82 -14.25 7.88 -2.09
CA PHE A 82 -15.16 7.50 -3.17
C PHE A 82 -16.61 7.81 -2.83
N ASP A 83 -17.01 7.59 -1.57
CA ASP A 83 -18.35 7.89 -1.08
C ASP A 83 -18.61 9.40 -1.07
N LYS A 84 -17.64 10.20 -0.59
CA LYS A 84 -17.74 11.66 -0.56
C LYS A 84 -17.81 12.29 -1.96
N VAL A 85 -17.05 11.79 -2.92
CA VAL A 85 -17.11 12.29 -4.31
C VAL A 85 -18.25 11.65 -5.12
N GLY A 86 -18.86 10.58 -4.59
CA GLY A 86 -19.89 9.80 -5.25
C GLY A 86 -19.39 9.09 -6.51
N LEU A 87 -18.11 8.70 -6.57
CA LEU A 87 -17.48 8.22 -7.80
C LEU A 87 -18.17 6.98 -8.35
N LEU A 88 -18.38 5.95 -7.52
CA LEU A 88 -19.02 4.71 -7.94
C LEU A 88 -20.53 4.85 -8.16
N THR A 89 -21.14 5.88 -7.56
CA THR A 89 -22.56 6.21 -7.76
C THR A 89 -22.79 6.92 -9.09
N LYS A 90 -21.89 7.84 -9.47
CA LYS A 90 -21.91 8.55 -10.76
C LYS A 90 -21.48 7.63 -11.91
N GLU A 91 -20.43 6.84 -11.69
CA GLU A 91 -19.83 5.94 -12.68
C GLU A 91 -20.26 4.48 -12.47
N THR A 92 -21.55 4.20 -12.61
CA THR A 92 -22.17 2.90 -12.24
C THR A 92 -21.58 1.69 -12.97
N ARG A 93 -21.02 1.88 -14.17
CA ARG A 93 -20.37 0.80 -14.96
C ARG A 93 -18.89 0.63 -14.64
N PHE A 94 -18.32 1.46 -13.78
CA PHE A 94 -16.91 1.41 -13.46
C PHE A 94 -16.65 0.30 -12.44
N ASN A 95 -15.78 -0.63 -12.82
CA ASN A 95 -15.36 -1.71 -11.93
C ASN A 95 -14.76 -1.15 -10.62
N PRO A 96 -15.38 -1.42 -9.45
CA PRO A 96 -14.95 -0.83 -8.17
C PRO A 96 -13.54 -1.24 -7.73
N TRP A 97 -13.09 -2.45 -8.08
CA TRP A 97 -11.76 -2.94 -7.74
C TRP A 97 -10.69 -2.22 -8.56
N LEU A 98 -10.94 -2.05 -9.86
CA LEU A 98 -10.08 -1.29 -10.74
C LEU A 98 -10.02 0.19 -10.35
N ALA A 99 -11.15 0.79 -9.99
CA ALA A 99 -11.19 2.17 -9.52
C ALA A 99 -10.25 2.41 -8.33
N ARG A 100 -10.25 1.53 -7.33
CA ARG A 100 -9.37 1.62 -6.15
C ARG A 100 -7.88 1.51 -6.50
N ILE A 101 -7.54 0.60 -7.40
CA ILE A 101 -6.16 0.44 -7.90
C ILE A 101 -5.70 1.72 -8.61
N LEU A 102 -6.51 2.26 -9.51
CA LEU A 102 -6.17 3.45 -10.28
C LEU A 102 -6.12 4.71 -9.40
N ALA A 103 -7.02 4.85 -8.43
CA ALA A 103 -6.95 5.92 -7.44
C ALA A 103 -5.67 5.82 -6.59
N THR A 104 -5.27 4.61 -6.20
CA THR A 104 -4.01 4.39 -5.47
C THR A 104 -2.80 4.80 -6.31
N GLN A 105 -2.80 4.42 -7.58
CA GLN A 105 -1.76 4.80 -8.54
C GLN A 105 -1.68 6.32 -8.76
N LEU A 106 -2.82 7.00 -8.78
CA LEU A 106 -2.87 8.46 -8.90
C LEU A 106 -2.27 9.15 -7.66
N LEU A 107 -2.63 8.69 -6.46
CA LEU A 107 -2.39 9.42 -5.22
C LEU A 107 -1.07 9.09 -4.54
N TRP A 108 -0.56 7.87 -4.69
CA TRP A 108 0.57 7.39 -3.88
C TRP A 108 1.64 6.63 -4.66
N SER A 109 1.73 6.81 -5.98
CA SER A 109 2.83 6.30 -6.80
C SER A 109 3.63 7.45 -7.41
N ASP A 110 4.95 7.36 -7.37
CA ASP A 110 5.87 8.35 -7.94
C ASP A 110 5.69 8.53 -9.46
N ASN A 111 5.31 7.46 -10.16
CA ASN A 111 5.06 7.47 -11.60
C ASN A 111 3.72 8.15 -11.98
N GLY A 112 2.88 8.49 -11.00
CA GLY A 112 1.52 8.99 -11.21
C GLY A 112 0.64 8.03 -12.02
N LEU A 113 -0.50 8.54 -12.51
CA LEU A 113 -1.41 7.82 -13.39
C LEU A 113 -1.46 8.47 -14.77
N CYS A 114 -1.15 7.71 -15.82
CA CYS A 114 -1.17 8.15 -17.22
C CYS A 114 -1.80 7.10 -18.15
N GLY A 115 -2.29 7.55 -19.31
CA GLY A 115 -2.91 6.71 -20.35
C GLY A 115 -4.29 7.21 -20.77
N ASN A 116 -4.77 6.80 -21.96
CA ASN A 116 -6.00 7.35 -22.53
C ASN A 116 -7.20 6.38 -22.53
N CYS A 117 -7.05 5.20 -21.92
CA CYS A 117 -8.16 4.27 -21.75
C CYS A 117 -9.26 4.84 -20.86
N THR A 118 -10.50 4.44 -21.11
CA THR A 118 -11.70 5.02 -20.44
C THR A 118 -11.61 5.00 -18.91
N PRO A 119 -11.21 3.89 -18.23
CA PRO A 119 -11.11 3.88 -16.77
C PRO A 119 -10.09 4.85 -16.18
N ILE A 120 -8.98 5.07 -16.89
CA ILE A 120 -7.96 6.03 -16.47
C ILE A 120 -8.49 7.45 -16.65
N LYS A 121 -9.12 7.75 -17.79
CA LYS A 121 -9.75 9.07 -18.04
C LYS A 121 -10.79 9.42 -16.99
N ILE A 122 -11.61 8.45 -16.57
CA ILE A 122 -12.56 8.62 -15.48
C ILE A 122 -11.81 9.02 -14.20
N ILE A 123 -10.82 8.25 -13.74
CA ILE A 123 -10.10 8.61 -12.50
C ILE A 123 -9.42 9.98 -12.59
N LEU A 124 -8.85 10.31 -13.76
CA LEU A 124 -8.23 11.61 -14.00
C LEU A 124 -9.24 12.77 -13.99
N SER A 125 -10.51 12.56 -14.38
CA SER A 125 -11.52 13.61 -14.29
C SER A 125 -11.90 13.94 -12.84
N TYR A 126 -11.74 13.00 -11.91
CA TYR A 126 -11.94 13.21 -10.47
C TYR A 126 -10.66 13.64 -9.73
N ARG A 127 -9.53 13.82 -10.42
CA ARG A 127 -8.21 14.02 -9.82
C ARG A 127 -8.18 15.09 -8.73
N SER A 128 -8.68 16.29 -9.02
CA SER A 128 -8.67 17.42 -8.09
C SER A 128 -9.42 17.13 -6.79
N GLU A 129 -10.59 16.49 -6.89
CA GLU A 129 -11.39 16.11 -5.72
C GLU A 129 -10.69 15.02 -4.90
N LEU A 130 -10.16 13.99 -5.56
CA LEU A 130 -9.44 12.90 -4.89
C LEU A 130 -8.18 13.40 -4.18
N GLU A 131 -7.36 14.24 -4.82
CA GLU A 131 -6.17 14.84 -4.22
C GLU A 131 -6.52 15.74 -3.03
N LYS A 132 -7.59 16.54 -3.14
CA LYS A 132 -8.09 17.37 -2.04
C LYS A 132 -8.46 16.54 -0.80
N TYR A 133 -9.16 15.42 -0.99
CA TYR A 133 -9.53 14.52 0.11
C TYR A 133 -8.36 13.72 0.67
N ALA A 134 -7.42 13.30 -0.18
CA ALA A 134 -6.20 12.65 0.27
C ALA A 134 -5.43 13.58 1.21
N ASN A 135 -5.24 14.84 0.81
CA ASN A 135 -4.48 15.84 1.56
C ASN A 135 -5.17 16.30 2.86
N SER A 136 -6.50 16.39 2.89
CA SER A 136 -7.22 16.72 4.13
C SER A 136 -7.14 15.59 5.17
N ASN A 137 -7.13 14.34 4.74
CA ASN A 137 -6.97 13.17 5.59
C ASN A 137 -5.50 12.87 5.99
N LEU A 138 -4.50 13.44 5.30
CA LEU A 138 -3.09 13.37 5.73
C LEU A 138 -2.84 14.06 7.08
N LYS A 139 -3.75 14.96 7.52
CA LYS A 139 -3.71 15.55 8.88
C LYS A 139 -4.24 14.60 9.97
N GLY A 140 -4.84 13.47 9.61
CA GLY A 140 -5.43 12.49 10.54
C GLY A 140 -4.90 11.05 10.41
N SER A 141 -4.17 10.73 9.34
CA SER A 141 -3.48 9.45 9.14
C SER A 141 -1.99 9.73 8.97
N SER A 142 -1.30 9.97 10.08
CA SER A 142 0.12 9.65 10.11
C SER A 142 0.19 8.17 9.76
N ARG A 143 0.94 7.81 8.71
CA ARG A 143 1.36 6.41 8.49
C ARG A 143 1.74 5.90 9.88
N VAL A 144 1.01 4.94 10.43
CA VAL A 144 1.29 4.44 11.78
C VAL A 144 2.70 3.91 11.73
N MET A 145 3.64 4.73 12.19
CA MET A 145 5.06 4.45 12.13
C MET A 145 5.29 3.42 13.23
N LYS A 146 5.11 2.16 12.86
CA LYS A 146 5.17 1.07 13.83
C LYS A 146 6.60 1.00 14.36
N PRO A 147 6.76 0.98 15.70
CA PRO A 147 8.06 0.73 16.31
C PRO A 147 8.59 -0.65 15.91
N ARG A 148 9.90 -0.83 16.03
CA ARG A 148 10.54 -2.12 15.76
C ARG A 148 10.80 -2.84 17.06
N TYR A 149 10.13 -3.98 17.24
CA TYR A 149 10.35 -4.82 18.40
C TYR A 149 11.44 -5.85 18.11
N VAL A 150 12.37 -5.98 19.05
CA VAL A 150 13.56 -6.81 18.96
C VAL A 150 13.59 -7.70 20.19
N ARG A 151 13.36 -9.00 20.01
CA ARG A 151 13.45 -9.98 21.10
C ARG A 151 14.90 -10.39 21.27
N VAL A 152 15.41 -10.29 22.49
CA VAL A 152 16.73 -10.79 22.88
C VAL A 152 16.65 -12.31 23.02
N ASN A 153 17.62 -13.01 22.43
CA ASN A 153 17.77 -14.44 22.61
C ASN A 153 18.56 -14.72 23.90
N THR A 154 17.85 -14.95 25.00
CA THR A 154 18.46 -15.18 26.32
C THR A 154 19.29 -16.46 26.44
N PHE A 155 19.22 -17.36 25.45
CA PHE A 155 20.15 -18.50 25.34
C PHE A 155 21.53 -18.11 24.79
N ALA A 156 21.63 -16.99 24.07
CA ALA A 156 22.85 -16.53 23.43
C ALA A 156 23.49 -15.34 24.17
N LEU A 157 22.67 -14.48 24.79
CA LEU A 157 23.09 -13.24 25.41
C LEU A 157 22.03 -12.76 26.41
N THR A 158 22.46 -12.23 27.56
CA THR A 158 21.53 -11.63 28.52
C THR A 158 20.96 -10.30 28.00
N VAL A 159 19.84 -9.85 28.59
CA VAL A 159 19.21 -8.57 28.21
C VAL A 159 20.13 -7.39 28.54
N ASP A 160 20.82 -7.43 29.67
CA ASP A 160 21.74 -6.36 30.08
C ASP A 160 22.96 -6.28 29.15
N GLU A 161 23.52 -7.43 28.75
CA GLU A 161 24.57 -7.48 27.73
C GLU A 161 24.08 -6.94 26.38
N ALA A 162 22.81 -7.16 26.02
CA ALA A 162 22.23 -6.61 24.80
C ALA A 162 22.16 -5.08 24.86
N ILE A 163 21.62 -4.56 25.97
CA ILE A 163 21.49 -3.12 26.21
C ILE A 163 22.87 -2.46 26.19
N ASN A 164 23.83 -3.02 26.94
CA ASN A 164 25.20 -2.51 27.00
C ASN A 164 25.91 -2.60 25.63
N GLY A 165 25.67 -3.67 24.86
CA GLY A 165 26.18 -3.81 23.51
C GLY A 165 25.73 -2.68 22.60
N PHE A 166 24.43 -2.39 22.55
CA PHE A 166 23.89 -1.27 21.78
C PHE A 166 24.41 0.08 22.31
N ILE A 167 24.51 0.29 23.62
CA ILE A 167 25.08 1.53 24.18
C ILE A 167 26.51 1.73 23.71
N ASN A 168 27.35 0.69 23.75
CA ASN A 168 28.74 0.75 23.31
C ASN A 168 28.90 1.04 21.81
N GLU A 169 27.91 0.66 21.00
CA GLU A 169 27.83 0.99 19.57
C GLU A 169 27.33 2.43 19.30
N GLY A 170 27.00 3.19 20.35
CA GLY A 170 26.57 4.58 20.26
C GLY A 170 25.05 4.78 20.25
N TRP A 171 24.26 3.76 20.59
CA TRP A 171 22.82 3.90 20.77
C TRP A 171 22.50 4.49 22.15
N GLU A 172 21.42 5.27 22.23
CA GLU A 172 20.95 5.85 23.48
C GLU A 172 19.83 4.97 24.08
N PHE A 173 20.08 4.42 25.25
CA PHE A 173 19.07 3.70 26.02
C PHE A 173 18.17 4.69 26.77
N VAL A 174 16.88 4.60 26.50
CA VAL A 174 15.85 5.47 27.06
C VAL A 174 15.03 4.70 28.08
N GLU A 175 15.14 5.09 29.34
CA GLU A 175 14.30 4.52 30.39
C GLU A 175 12.86 5.03 30.32
N HIS A 176 11.93 4.17 30.72
CA HIS A 176 10.56 4.54 30.99
C HIS A 176 10.27 4.34 32.47
N CYS A 177 10.20 5.43 33.23
CA CYS A 177 10.07 5.41 34.70
C CYS A 177 8.61 5.31 35.17
N GLY A 178 7.68 4.78 34.37
CA GLY A 178 6.25 4.71 34.71
C GLY A 178 5.63 3.37 34.38
N ASP A 179 4.61 2.98 35.15
CA ASP A 179 3.84 1.75 34.92
C ASP A 179 2.61 1.98 34.01
N ASP A 180 2.40 3.21 33.53
CA ASP A 180 1.26 3.56 32.68
C ASP A 180 1.53 3.23 31.20
N TYR A 181 0.78 2.27 30.68
CA TYR A 181 0.86 1.83 29.28
C TYR A 181 0.65 2.98 28.27
N ASN A 182 -0.20 3.97 28.56
CA ASN A 182 -0.42 5.08 27.62
C ASN A 182 0.81 5.98 27.51
N SER A 183 1.47 6.26 28.63
CA SER A 183 2.72 7.02 28.67
C SER A 183 3.86 6.27 27.98
N PHE A 184 3.90 4.93 28.11
CA PHE A 184 4.83 4.06 27.40
C PHE A 184 4.62 4.11 25.88
N ILE A 185 3.38 3.99 25.39
CA ILE A 185 3.07 4.08 23.95
C ILE A 185 3.41 5.47 23.38
N LYS A 186 3.14 6.54 24.13
CA LYS A 186 3.57 7.90 23.76
C LYS A 186 5.08 8.00 23.66
N ARG A 187 5.81 7.39 24.61
CA ARG A 187 7.27 7.38 24.62
C ARG A 187 7.83 6.65 23.40
N ILE A 188 7.32 5.46 23.11
CA ILE A 188 7.69 4.69 21.91
C ILE A 188 7.47 5.51 20.63
N SER A 189 6.32 6.17 20.52
CA SER A 189 5.98 7.00 19.36
C SER A 189 6.91 8.21 19.18
N SER A 190 7.60 8.63 20.25
CA SER A 190 8.53 9.77 20.27
C SER A 190 10.02 9.38 20.12
N LEU A 191 10.34 8.08 20.08
CA LEU A 191 11.73 7.60 19.96
C LEU A 191 12.38 8.13 18.68
N GLN A 192 13.55 8.75 18.84
CA GLN A 192 14.37 9.22 17.73
C GLN A 192 15.23 8.10 17.14
N ASN A 193 15.82 8.34 15.97
CA ASN A 193 16.77 7.39 15.41
C ASN A 193 18.01 7.30 16.33
N GLY A 194 18.51 6.08 16.56
CA GLY A 194 19.59 5.83 17.51
C GLY A 194 19.12 5.64 18.96
N GLN A 195 17.82 5.81 19.25
CA GLN A 195 17.25 5.54 20.57
C GLN A 195 16.54 4.19 20.63
N PHE A 196 16.58 3.56 21.80
CA PHE A 196 15.86 2.34 22.09
C PHE A 196 15.49 2.24 23.56
N MET A 197 14.55 1.35 23.89
CA MET A 197 14.07 1.14 25.25
C MET A 197 13.66 -0.30 25.50
N LEU A 198 13.45 -0.68 26.76
CA LEU A 198 12.90 -1.98 27.13
C LEU A 198 11.36 -1.95 27.09
N ASP A 199 10.73 -3.07 26.72
CA ASP A 199 9.28 -3.20 26.75
C ASP A 199 8.73 -3.28 28.18
N LEU A 200 7.58 -2.64 28.40
CA LEU A 200 6.92 -2.62 29.71
C LEU A 200 6.48 -4.01 30.19
N HIS A 201 6.01 -4.88 29.29
CA HIS A 201 5.40 -6.16 29.67
C HIS A 201 6.35 -7.35 29.43
N ILE A 202 7.23 -7.25 28.44
CA ILE A 202 8.08 -8.37 28.02
C ILE A 202 9.54 -8.03 28.30
N LYS A 203 10.10 -8.63 29.36
CA LYS A 203 11.45 -8.34 29.87
C LYS A 203 12.60 -8.58 28.90
N GLU A 204 12.37 -9.35 27.84
CA GLU A 204 13.38 -9.70 26.84
C GLU A 204 13.13 -8.98 25.51
N LEU A 205 12.27 -7.96 25.49
CA LEU A 205 11.86 -7.26 24.27
C LEU A 205 12.34 -5.82 24.31
N LEU A 206 13.18 -5.45 23.36
CA LEU A 206 13.63 -4.08 23.13
C LEU A 206 12.75 -3.43 22.06
N VAL A 207 12.57 -2.12 22.16
CA VAL A 207 11.75 -1.31 21.26
C VAL A 207 12.61 -0.21 20.67
N PHE A 208 12.70 -0.19 19.34
CA PHE A 208 13.46 0.78 18.57
C PHE A 208 12.54 1.68 17.75
N SER A 209 13.07 2.82 17.33
CA SER A 209 12.38 3.73 16.40
C SER A 209 12.00 3.00 15.10
N HIS A 210 10.93 3.47 14.46
CA HIS A 210 10.46 2.89 13.20
C HIS A 210 11.48 2.97 12.03
N LYS A 211 12.49 3.85 12.13
CA LYS A 211 13.53 4.07 11.11
C LYS A 211 14.75 3.17 11.29
N THR A 212 14.88 2.52 12.44
CA THR A 212 16.03 1.68 12.78
C THR A 212 16.13 0.48 11.84
N GLU A 213 17.30 0.20 11.28
CA GLU A 213 17.54 -0.95 10.41
C GLU A 213 18.52 -1.93 11.06
N LEU A 214 18.04 -3.10 11.47
CA LEU A 214 18.85 -4.10 12.20
C LEU A 214 19.12 -5.38 11.40
N TYR A 215 18.61 -5.51 10.17
CA TYR A 215 18.78 -6.73 9.37
C TYR A 215 20.25 -7.00 8.99
N ASN A 216 21.08 -5.97 8.96
CA ASN A 216 22.52 -6.07 8.71
C ASN A 216 23.37 -6.13 9.98
N HIS A 217 22.75 -5.97 11.15
CA HIS A 217 23.43 -5.91 12.43
C HIS A 217 24.05 -7.27 12.79
N GLU A 218 25.21 -7.26 13.45
CA GLU A 218 25.92 -8.49 13.80
C GLU A 218 25.08 -9.38 14.70
N THR A 219 24.44 -8.80 15.73
CA THR A 219 23.57 -9.54 16.66
C THR A 219 22.35 -10.18 15.97
N TYR A 220 21.87 -9.59 14.87
CA TYR A 220 20.80 -10.18 14.07
C TYR A 220 21.32 -11.35 13.21
N LYS A 221 22.49 -11.18 12.58
CA LYS A 221 23.14 -12.22 11.78
C LYS A 221 23.56 -13.43 12.62
N SER A 222 24.05 -13.20 13.84
CA SER A 222 24.42 -14.25 14.80
C SER A 222 23.21 -14.90 15.48
N LYS A 223 21.98 -14.41 15.25
CA LYS A 223 20.74 -14.84 15.92
C LYS A 223 20.75 -14.63 17.43
N SER A 224 21.51 -13.64 17.90
CA SER A 224 21.46 -13.16 19.29
C SER A 224 20.22 -12.27 19.53
N ILE A 225 19.62 -11.72 18.48
CA ILE A 225 18.34 -11.01 18.51
C ILE A 225 17.40 -11.45 17.38
N PHE A 226 16.10 -11.24 17.57
CA PHE A 226 15.06 -11.50 16.58
C PHE A 226 14.16 -10.29 16.37
N LEU A 227 13.89 -9.94 15.11
CA LEU A 227 12.83 -8.98 14.78
C LEU A 227 11.47 -9.65 14.94
N GLN A 228 10.59 -9.06 15.74
CA GLN A 228 9.26 -9.59 16.01
C GLN A 228 8.22 -8.48 15.89
N ASP A 229 6.98 -8.83 15.53
CA ASP A 229 5.83 -7.95 15.73
C ASP A 229 5.30 -8.15 17.15
N LYS A 230 5.04 -7.05 17.86
CA LYS A 230 4.21 -7.11 19.07
C LYS A 230 2.75 -7.20 18.61
N VAL A 231 2.19 -8.40 18.69
CA VAL A 231 0.76 -8.62 18.42
C VAL A 231 -0.02 -7.88 19.50
N ALA A 232 -0.98 -7.07 19.08
CA ALA A 232 -1.93 -6.39 19.95
C ALA A 232 -2.96 -7.37 20.52
#